data_AF-B7G7U3-F1
#
_entry.id   AF-B7G7U3-F1
#
_cell.length_a   1.000
_cell.length_b   1.000
_cell.length_c   1.000
_cell.angle_alpha   90.00
_cell.angle_beta   90.00
_cell.angle_gamma   90.00
#
_symmetry.space_group_name_H-M   'P 1'
#
loop_
_entity.id
_entity.type
_entity.pdbx_description
1 polymer ?
#
loop_
_entity_poly.entity_id
_entity_poly.type
_entity_poly.pdbx_seq_one_letter_code
_entity_poly.pdbx_strand_id
1 'polypeptide(L)'
;MAGVSVSSYVLHFVGYVFVCIALILVTLLALPLILAQIARLRQPACVWKSRRSSLFVGRVWHTRHRPTKHAFTYPLFIFALDLQEVEDEDNGLFEKQLWPLSWIISYRPTDHLKGHTAQVQRSSGQRRLRNSSLLSQKIYEFVALKTNGKFQPSDKTHRIVLVTHLSYYGYCFNPVSFYYLLDNSSNSTTAAIVAEVSNTPWNEMYCYVLHPDSEDIKTVSRREDSTNYVFQKNFHVSPFMEMDYVYDWVFRDFDGGGIPSNIHVATGMKRVDGSLQFLATMNVHRKGMDPLTLAWQIVSYPFYCVIIQIWIHYEAFWLFAKGITFQPHPTGAESMASRAIGSIMTPFFLVHTWLTKKTQ
;
A
#
# COMPACT_ATOMS: atom_id res chain seq x y z
N MET A 1 1.16 53.11 -34.15
CA MET A 1 0.57 52.02 -33.34
C MET A 1 1.63 50.95 -33.18
N ALA A 2 2.15 50.78 -31.98
CA ALA A 2 3.29 49.92 -31.69
C ALA A 2 2.87 48.44 -31.75
N GLY A 3 3.40 47.71 -32.72
CA GLY A 3 3.31 46.25 -32.76
C GLY A 3 4.26 45.67 -31.74
N VAL A 4 3.80 45.47 -30.51
CA VAL A 4 4.50 44.56 -29.58
C VAL A 4 4.46 43.19 -30.21
N SER A 5 5.60 42.72 -30.71
CA SER A 5 5.66 41.48 -31.46
C SER A 5 5.30 40.32 -30.53
N VAL A 6 4.50 39.37 -31.04
CA VAL A 6 4.07 38.14 -30.35
C VAL A 6 5.27 37.41 -29.70
N SER A 7 6.48 37.57 -30.24
CA SER A 7 7.73 37.03 -29.71
C SER A 7 8.10 37.55 -28.31
N SER A 8 7.78 38.81 -27.98
CA SER A 8 8.07 39.38 -26.65
C SER A 8 7.14 38.78 -25.60
N TYR A 9 5.85 38.61 -25.90
CA TYR A 9 4.89 37.97 -25.00
C TYR A 9 5.24 36.50 -24.75
N VAL A 10 5.65 35.75 -25.78
CA VAL A 10 6.08 34.36 -25.63
C VAL A 10 7.33 34.26 -24.74
N LEU A 11 8.31 35.15 -24.90
CA LEU A 11 9.51 35.15 -24.07
C LEU A 11 9.22 35.48 -22.60
N HIS A 12 8.35 36.45 -22.34
CA HIS A 12 7.91 36.78 -20.98
C HIS A 12 7.10 35.65 -20.34
N PHE A 13 6.22 35.00 -21.10
CA PHE A 13 5.45 33.85 -20.63
C PHE A 13 6.36 32.67 -20.27
N VAL A 14 7.30 32.32 -21.15
CA VAL A 14 8.29 31.26 -20.89
C VAL A 14 9.13 31.60 -19.66
N GLY A 15 9.59 32.85 -19.54
CA GLY A 15 10.32 33.32 -18.35
C GLY A 15 9.51 33.18 -17.06
N TYR A 16 8.23 33.55 -17.07
CA TYR A 16 7.32 33.38 -15.93
C TYR A 16 7.15 31.92 -15.55
N VAL A 17 6.97 31.04 -16.53
CA VAL A 17 6.87 29.58 -16.30
C VAL A 17 8.12 29.05 -15.61
N PHE A 18 9.33 29.45 -16.05
CA PHE A 18 10.58 29.03 -15.40
C PHE A 18 10.69 29.52 -13.96
N VAL A 19 10.34 30.78 -13.67
CA VAL A 19 10.34 31.31 -12.30
C VAL A 19 9.36 30.55 -11.43
N CYS A 20 8.15 30.28 -11.91
CA CYS A 20 7.16 29.49 -11.19
C CYS A 20 7.67 28.07 -10.89
N ILE A 21 8.27 27.39 -11.87
CA ILE A 21 8.85 26.05 -11.67
C ILE A 21 9.96 26.10 -10.62
N ALA A 22 10.87 27.08 -10.70
CA ALA A 22 11.95 27.24 -9.74
C ALA A 22 11.42 27.47 -8.32
N LEU A 23 10.41 28.32 -8.14
CA LEU A 23 9.77 28.57 -6.85
C LEU A 23 9.08 27.31 -6.29
N ILE A 24 8.40 26.54 -7.15
CA ILE A 24 7.78 25.27 -6.74
C ILE A 24 8.85 24.29 -6.28
N LEU A 25 9.94 24.13 -7.05
CA LEU A 25 11.03 23.22 -6.69
C LEU A 25 11.69 23.63 -5.37
N VAL A 26 12.03 24.91 -5.20
CA VAL A 26 12.58 25.42 -3.94
C VAL A 26 11.62 25.19 -2.79
N THR A 27 10.32 25.37 -2.99
CA THR A 27 9.30 25.12 -1.97
C THR A 27 9.21 23.63 -1.62
N LEU A 28 9.20 22.74 -2.61
CA LEU A 28 9.17 21.29 -2.39
C LEU A 28 10.41 20.77 -1.64
N LEU A 29 11.56 21.43 -1.81
CA LEU A 29 12.80 21.08 -1.12
C LEU A 29 12.87 21.70 0.29
N ALA A 30 12.61 23.01 0.41
CA ALA A 30 12.81 23.76 1.64
C ALA A 30 11.67 23.58 2.64
N LEU A 31 10.41 23.55 2.17
CA LEU A 31 9.24 23.53 3.06
C LEU A 31 9.21 22.28 3.96
N PRO A 32 9.42 21.04 3.46
CA PRO A 32 9.44 19.87 4.34
C PRO A 32 10.51 19.98 5.43
N LEU A 33 11.71 20.48 5.09
CA LEU A 33 12.82 20.65 6.04
C LEU A 33 12.49 21.69 7.11
N ILE A 34 11.90 22.83 6.73
CA ILE A 34 11.48 23.88 7.65
C ILE A 34 10.41 23.35 8.60
N LEU A 35 9.35 22.71 8.07
CA LEU A 35 8.26 22.17 8.88
C LEU A 35 8.74 21.05 9.82
N ALA A 36 9.65 20.20 9.34
CA ALA A 36 10.28 19.18 10.16
C ALA A 36 11.13 19.76 11.28
N GLN A 37 11.88 20.84 11.02
CA GLN A 37 12.64 21.51 12.05
C GLN A 37 11.73 22.12 13.12
N ILE A 38 10.59 22.71 12.73
CA ILE A 38 9.58 23.21 13.67
C ILE A 38 9.00 22.06 14.50
N ALA A 39 8.60 20.95 13.86
CA ALA A 39 8.08 19.77 14.56
C ALA A 39 9.11 19.18 15.53
N ARG A 40 10.38 19.13 15.12
CA ARG A 40 11.50 18.64 15.93
C ARG A 40 11.74 19.52 17.15
N LEU A 41 11.67 20.85 17.02
CA LEU A 41 11.89 21.78 18.14
C LEU A 41 10.74 21.79 19.16
N ARG A 42 9.52 21.43 18.73
CA ARG A 42 8.35 21.32 19.60
C ARG A 42 8.37 20.09 20.52
N GLN A 43 9.15 19.06 20.18
CA GLN A 43 9.13 17.76 20.85
C GLN A 43 10.52 17.38 21.37
N PRO A 44 10.67 16.91 22.62
CA PRO A 44 11.97 16.46 23.10
C PRO A 44 12.45 15.23 22.32
N ALA A 45 13.76 15.11 22.13
CA ALA A 45 14.35 14.05 21.30
C ALA A 45 14.03 12.62 21.80
N CYS A 46 13.74 12.45 23.10
CA CYS A 46 13.33 11.17 23.67
C CYS A 46 12.01 10.65 23.09
N VAL A 47 11.09 11.54 22.71
CA VAL A 47 9.77 11.18 22.14
C VAL A 47 9.94 10.36 20.89
N TRP A 48 10.88 10.72 20.01
CA TRP A 48 11.12 10.02 18.75
C TRP A 48 11.87 8.70 18.93
N LYS A 49 12.67 8.57 20.00
CA LYS A 49 13.38 7.33 20.34
C LYS A 49 12.48 6.27 20.97
N SER A 50 11.46 6.69 21.72
CA SER A 50 10.52 5.78 22.39
C SER A 50 9.34 5.37 21.51
N ARG A 51 9.24 5.88 20.28
CA ARG A 51 8.14 5.51 19.37
C ARG A 51 8.22 4.05 18.97
N ARG A 52 7.04 3.46 18.92
CA ARG A 52 6.82 2.17 18.28
C ARG A 52 6.77 2.40 16.79
N SER A 53 5.94 3.32 16.30
CA SER A 53 5.83 3.65 14.88
C SER A 53 7.19 3.99 14.24
N SER A 54 7.45 3.51 13.02
CA SER A 54 8.76 3.63 12.38
C SER A 54 8.67 3.72 10.86
N LEU A 55 9.63 4.44 10.26
CA LEU A 55 9.88 4.39 8.83
C LEU A 55 10.61 3.10 8.49
N PHE A 56 10.30 2.49 7.35
CA PHE A 56 11.00 1.35 6.81
C PHE A 56 11.49 1.66 5.40
N VAL A 57 12.74 1.30 5.12
CA VAL A 57 13.37 1.53 3.82
C VAL A 57 14.02 0.24 3.33
N GLY A 58 13.83 -0.09 2.06
CA GLY A 58 14.39 -1.28 1.44
C GLY A 58 13.95 -1.40 -0.01
N ARG A 59 13.53 -2.60 -0.40
CA ARG A 59 13.21 -2.90 -1.80
C ARG A 59 11.99 -3.80 -1.90
N VAL A 60 11.31 -3.67 -3.03
CA VAL A 60 10.31 -4.63 -3.51
C VAL A 60 10.74 -5.12 -4.88
N TRP A 61 10.63 -6.42 -5.11
CA TRP A 61 10.91 -7.01 -6.41
C TRP A 61 9.85 -8.02 -6.79
N HIS A 62 9.55 -8.03 -8.08
CA HIS A 62 8.60 -8.93 -8.67
C HIS A 62 9.31 -9.78 -9.71
N THR A 63 8.96 -11.05 -9.79
CA THR A 63 9.44 -11.98 -10.80
C THR A 63 8.26 -12.78 -11.31
N ARG A 64 7.93 -12.53 -12.57
CA ARG A 64 7.01 -13.35 -13.35
C ARG A 64 7.81 -14.42 -14.06
N HIS A 65 7.45 -15.68 -13.85
CA HIS A 65 8.13 -16.84 -14.44
C HIS A 65 7.48 -17.26 -15.77
N ARG A 66 6.17 -17.06 -15.92
CA ARG A 66 5.37 -17.52 -17.08
C ARG A 66 4.21 -16.59 -17.44
N PRO A 67 3.65 -16.71 -18.66
CA PRO A 67 4.26 -17.32 -19.85
C PRO A 67 5.59 -16.68 -20.26
N THR A 68 5.71 -15.34 -20.11
CA THR A 68 6.93 -14.61 -20.43
C THR A 68 7.64 -14.17 -19.16
N LYS A 69 8.96 -14.38 -19.10
CA LYS A 69 9.78 -13.92 -17.99
C LYS A 69 9.83 -12.39 -17.93
N HIS A 70 9.62 -11.85 -16.75
CA HIS A 70 9.76 -10.42 -16.49
C HIS A 70 10.04 -10.21 -15.00
N ALA A 71 11.10 -9.50 -14.70
CA ALA A 71 11.48 -9.20 -13.33
C ALA A 71 11.95 -7.76 -13.24
N PHE A 72 11.65 -7.13 -12.11
CA PHE A 72 12.06 -5.76 -11.81
C PHE A 72 12.21 -5.59 -10.31
N THR A 73 12.90 -4.54 -9.89
CA THR A 73 13.13 -4.22 -8.49
C THR A 73 13.12 -2.72 -8.29
N TYR A 74 12.30 -2.25 -7.36
CA TYR A 74 12.17 -0.83 -7.04
C TYR A 74 12.57 -0.55 -5.58
N PRO A 75 13.11 0.64 -5.29
CA PRO A 75 13.27 1.08 -3.92
C PRO A 75 11.89 1.24 -3.27
N LEU A 76 11.77 0.75 -2.05
CA LEU A 76 10.56 0.85 -1.25
C LEU A 76 10.84 1.65 0.01
N PHE A 77 9.96 2.58 0.33
CA PHE A 77 9.82 3.04 1.70
C PHE A 77 8.35 3.03 2.11
N ILE A 78 8.12 2.61 3.34
CA ILE A 78 6.80 2.32 3.89
C ILE A 78 6.82 2.61 5.39
N PHE A 79 5.66 2.79 5.99
CA PHE A 79 5.55 3.13 7.41
C PHE A 79 4.91 1.98 8.14
N ALA A 80 5.51 1.56 9.26
CA ALA A 80 4.83 0.71 10.23
C ALA A 80 4.31 1.63 11.33
N LEU A 81 3.00 1.83 11.36
CA LEU A 81 2.30 2.70 12.30
C LEU A 81 1.64 1.87 13.38
N ASP A 82 1.93 2.15 14.63
CA ASP A 82 1.09 1.66 15.71
C ASP A 82 -0.20 2.48 15.75
N LEU A 83 -1.33 1.83 15.48
CA LEU A 83 -2.61 2.53 15.45
C LEU A 83 -2.96 3.17 16.79
N GLN A 84 -2.51 2.63 17.93
CA GLN A 84 -2.73 3.28 19.22
C GLN A 84 -1.97 4.60 19.36
N GLU A 85 -0.78 4.74 18.74
CA GLU A 85 -0.03 6.02 18.74
C GLU A 85 -0.63 7.04 17.76
N VAL A 86 -1.24 6.54 16.68
CA VAL A 86 -1.82 7.37 15.63
C VAL A 86 -3.20 7.87 16.01
N GLU A 87 -4.00 7.02 16.66
CA GLU A 87 -5.39 7.27 17.06
C GLU A 87 -5.52 7.85 18.49
N ASP A 88 -4.41 8.14 19.16
CA ASP A 88 -4.38 8.82 20.45
C ASP A 88 -4.96 10.25 20.32
N GLU A 89 -6.08 10.54 20.99
CA GLU A 89 -6.77 11.83 20.89
C GLU A 89 -5.96 12.98 21.54
N ASP A 90 -5.23 12.69 22.61
CA ASP A 90 -4.47 13.68 23.37
C ASP A 90 -3.09 13.91 22.73
N ASN A 91 -2.47 12.84 22.24
CA ASN A 91 -1.09 12.83 21.80
C ASN A 91 -0.89 12.14 20.44
N GLY A 92 -1.83 12.33 19.52
CA GLY A 92 -1.80 11.74 18.18
C GLY A 92 -0.52 12.07 17.40
N LEU A 93 0.08 11.04 16.83
CA LEU A 93 1.37 11.13 16.12
C LEU A 93 1.38 12.22 15.03
N PHE A 94 0.34 12.29 14.21
CA PHE A 94 0.28 13.22 13.09
C PHE A 94 -0.26 14.60 13.49
N GLU A 95 -1.33 14.64 14.27
CA GLU A 95 -2.03 15.89 14.59
C GLU A 95 -1.29 16.76 15.60
N LYS A 96 -0.53 16.16 16.52
CA LYS A 96 0.13 16.88 17.62
C LYS A 96 1.65 16.92 17.47
N GLN A 97 2.26 15.76 17.25
CA GLN A 97 3.74 15.63 17.32
C GLN A 97 4.42 15.97 16.01
N LEU A 98 3.94 15.42 14.90
CA LEU A 98 4.46 15.75 13.57
C LEU A 98 3.92 17.06 13.04
N TRP A 99 2.97 17.71 13.70
CA TRP A 99 2.55 19.05 13.31
C TRP A 99 3.74 20.03 13.42
N PRO A 100 4.03 20.86 12.40
CA PRO A 100 3.25 21.09 11.17
C PRO A 100 3.69 20.27 9.93
N LEU A 101 4.71 19.40 10.05
CA LEU A 101 5.13 18.52 8.95
C LEU A 101 3.98 17.62 8.44
N SER A 102 3.01 17.32 9.30
CA SER A 102 1.83 16.54 8.96
C SER A 102 0.90 17.17 7.91
N TRP A 103 1.07 18.46 7.58
CA TRP A 103 0.41 19.07 6.43
C TRP A 103 0.86 18.48 5.08
N ILE A 104 2.09 17.97 5.03
CA ILE A 104 2.65 17.36 3.82
C ILE A 104 2.46 15.85 3.84
N ILE A 105 2.72 15.21 4.98
CA ILE A 105 2.63 13.76 5.14
C ILE A 105 1.66 13.39 6.26
N SER A 106 0.56 12.71 5.94
CA SER A 106 -0.46 12.39 6.94
C SER A 106 -1.00 10.97 6.80
N TYR A 107 -1.37 10.39 7.93
CA TYR A 107 -2.24 9.22 7.96
C TYR A 107 -3.70 9.64 7.72
N ARG A 108 -4.42 8.90 6.88
CA ARG A 108 -5.83 9.14 6.59
C ARG A 108 -6.62 7.84 6.73
N PRO A 109 -7.45 7.70 7.77
CA PRO A 109 -8.28 6.51 7.97
C PRO A 109 -9.21 6.20 6.79
N THR A 110 -9.62 7.21 6.03
CA THR A 110 -10.52 7.09 4.86
C THR A 110 -9.87 6.40 3.66
N ASP A 111 -8.54 6.25 3.65
CA ASP A 111 -7.83 5.52 2.60
C ASP A 111 -7.86 4.00 2.78
N HIS A 112 -8.40 3.51 3.91
CA HIS A 112 -8.37 2.11 4.32
C HIS A 112 -9.77 1.48 4.43
N LEU A 113 -9.85 0.15 4.30
CA LEU A 113 -11.06 -0.68 4.39
C LEU A 113 -12.23 -0.22 3.50
N LYS A 114 -11.91 0.28 2.31
CA LYS A 114 -12.90 0.69 1.30
C LYS A 114 -13.73 -0.54 0.90
N GLY A 115 -15.05 -0.39 0.86
CA GLY A 115 -15.98 -1.49 0.51
C GLY A 115 -16.35 -2.43 1.67
N HIS A 116 -15.43 -2.75 2.59
CA HIS A 116 -15.71 -3.66 3.71
C HIS A 116 -16.42 -2.98 4.89
N THR A 117 -16.33 -1.66 5.00
CA THR A 117 -17.07 -0.89 6.02
C THR A 117 -18.59 -1.15 5.93
N ALA A 118 -19.14 -1.31 4.71
CA ALA A 118 -20.56 -1.59 4.53
C ALA A 118 -20.95 -3.04 4.88
N GLN A 119 -20.01 -4.00 4.79
CA GLN A 119 -20.23 -5.40 5.13
C GLN A 119 -20.28 -5.59 6.65
N VAL A 120 -19.33 -5.00 7.38
CA VAL A 120 -19.31 -4.97 8.85
C VAL A 120 -20.56 -4.28 9.42
N GLN A 121 -21.04 -3.22 8.74
CA GLN A 121 -22.27 -2.51 9.13
C GLN A 121 -23.56 -3.34 8.96
N ARG A 122 -23.59 -4.30 8.03
CA ARG A 122 -24.78 -5.12 7.76
C ARG A 122 -24.89 -6.33 8.68
N SER A 123 -23.77 -6.93 9.06
CA SER A 123 -23.72 -8.13 9.89
C SER A 123 -23.89 -7.85 11.38
N SER A 124 -23.51 -6.66 11.86
CA SER A 124 -23.34 -6.42 13.30
C SER A 124 -24.63 -6.11 14.08
N GLY A 125 -25.80 -5.86 13.45
CA GLY A 125 -27.11 -5.72 14.11
C GLY A 125 -27.24 -4.66 15.23
N GLN A 126 -26.13 -4.06 15.66
CA GLN A 126 -25.99 -3.23 16.84
C GLN A 126 -25.83 -1.78 16.39
N ARG A 127 -26.88 -1.01 16.65
CA ARG A 127 -26.99 0.43 16.36
C ARG A 127 -25.90 1.30 17.01
N ARG A 128 -25.08 0.75 17.90
CA ARG A 128 -24.06 1.47 18.71
C ARG A 128 -22.69 1.59 18.03
N LEU A 129 -22.38 0.73 17.05
CA LEU A 129 -21.07 0.64 16.37
C LEU A 129 -21.02 1.33 15.00
N ARG A 130 -22.16 1.86 14.54
CA ARG A 130 -22.31 2.59 13.26
C ARG A 130 -21.44 3.86 13.17
N ASN A 131 -20.85 4.29 14.30
CA ASN A 131 -20.15 5.57 14.47
C ASN A 131 -18.68 5.44 14.92
N SER A 132 -18.10 4.23 15.03
CA SER A 132 -16.68 4.13 15.42
C SER A 132 -15.78 4.75 14.33
N SER A 133 -15.16 5.88 14.67
CA SER A 133 -14.24 6.62 13.80
C SER A 133 -12.90 5.91 13.63
N LEU A 134 -12.51 5.11 14.62
CA LEU A 134 -11.20 4.45 14.70
C LEU A 134 -11.08 3.28 13.73
N LEU A 135 -9.95 3.20 13.04
CA LEU A 135 -9.63 2.10 12.12
C LEU A 135 -9.34 0.82 12.88
N SER A 136 -8.68 0.91 14.04
CA SER A 136 -8.35 -0.24 14.89
C SER A 136 -9.59 -1.09 15.24
N GLN A 137 -10.68 -0.44 15.67
CA GLN A 137 -11.95 -1.11 16.00
C GLN A 137 -12.56 -1.83 14.80
N LYS A 138 -12.56 -1.18 13.63
CA LYS A 138 -13.07 -1.78 12.38
C LYS A 138 -12.28 -3.03 12.00
N ILE A 139 -10.95 -3.02 12.20
CA ILE A 139 -10.10 -4.19 11.93
C ILE A 139 -10.41 -5.33 12.90
N TYR A 140 -10.55 -5.06 14.20
CA TYR A 140 -10.91 -6.09 15.18
C TYR A 140 -12.24 -6.77 14.85
N GLU A 141 -13.26 -5.98 14.54
CA GLU A 141 -14.57 -6.51 14.12
C GLU A 141 -14.49 -7.32 12.83
N PHE A 142 -13.74 -6.81 11.84
CA PHE A 142 -13.57 -7.49 10.56
C PHE A 142 -12.88 -8.85 10.73
N VAL A 143 -11.84 -8.93 11.57
CA VAL A 143 -11.14 -10.17 11.89
C VAL A 143 -12.05 -11.13 12.67
N ALA A 144 -12.81 -10.65 13.65
CA ALA A 144 -13.75 -11.48 14.39
C ALA A 144 -14.83 -12.06 13.47
N LEU A 145 -15.33 -11.27 12.52
CA LEU A 145 -16.30 -11.74 11.52
C LEU A 145 -15.70 -12.81 10.61
N LYS A 146 -14.51 -12.57 10.06
CA LYS A 146 -13.84 -13.50 9.14
C LYS A 146 -13.39 -14.81 9.80
N THR A 147 -13.28 -14.84 11.11
CA THR A 147 -12.97 -16.03 11.91
C THR A 147 -14.20 -16.69 12.52
N ASN A 148 -15.41 -16.30 12.10
CA ASN A 148 -16.69 -16.80 12.63
C ASN A 148 -16.80 -16.66 14.16
N GLY A 149 -16.22 -15.60 14.73
CA GLY A 149 -16.22 -15.31 16.15
C GLY A 149 -15.29 -16.18 17.01
N LYS A 150 -14.49 -17.07 16.40
CA LYS A 150 -13.53 -17.91 17.16
C LYS A 150 -12.34 -17.12 17.68
N PHE A 151 -11.91 -16.11 16.94
CA PHE A 151 -10.84 -15.19 17.33
C PHE A 151 -11.41 -13.79 17.52
N GLN A 152 -11.37 -13.28 18.75
CA GLN A 152 -12.00 -12.00 19.13
C GLN A 152 -10.94 -11.03 19.68
N PRO A 153 -10.15 -10.40 18.80
CA PRO A 153 -9.16 -9.42 19.22
C PRO A 153 -9.83 -8.14 19.72
N SER A 154 -9.16 -7.45 20.64
CA SER A 154 -9.59 -6.17 21.21
C SER A 154 -8.37 -5.30 21.51
N ASP A 155 -8.60 -4.01 21.74
CA ASP A 155 -7.59 -3.04 22.18
C ASP A 155 -6.82 -3.45 23.46
N LYS A 156 -7.47 -4.19 24.36
CA LYS A 156 -6.86 -4.72 25.59
C LYS A 156 -5.95 -5.92 25.32
N THR A 157 -6.33 -6.77 24.37
CA THR A 157 -5.66 -8.05 24.12
C THR A 157 -4.62 -7.96 23.03
N HIS A 158 -4.82 -7.07 22.06
CA HIS A 158 -4.00 -6.95 20.88
C HIS A 158 -3.66 -5.49 20.57
N ARG A 159 -2.52 -5.32 19.91
CA ARG A 159 -2.07 -4.09 19.28
C ARG A 159 -2.10 -4.26 17.77
N ILE A 160 -2.43 -3.21 17.02
CA ILE A 160 -2.35 -3.22 15.55
C ILE A 160 -1.17 -2.38 15.08
N VAL A 161 -0.28 -3.00 14.33
CA VAL A 161 0.75 -2.30 13.54
C VAL A 161 0.36 -2.32 12.07
N LEU A 162 0.04 -1.15 11.52
CA LEU A 162 -0.31 -0.94 10.12
C LEU A 162 0.94 -0.61 9.30
N VAL A 163 1.28 -1.49 8.38
CA VAL A 163 2.34 -1.30 7.38
C VAL A 163 1.71 -0.76 6.09
N THR A 164 1.92 0.53 5.80
CA THR A 164 1.23 1.27 4.71
C THR A 164 2.07 2.45 4.19
N HIS A 165 1.72 2.99 3.02
CA HIS A 165 2.13 4.36 2.68
C HIS A 165 1.21 5.38 3.36
N LEU A 166 1.75 6.58 3.53
CA LEU A 166 1.02 7.75 4.02
C LEU A 166 0.47 8.56 2.84
N SER A 167 -0.40 9.52 3.13
CA SER A 167 -0.82 10.53 2.16
C SER A 167 0.27 11.59 2.02
N TYR A 168 0.68 11.87 0.78
CA TYR A 168 1.62 12.93 0.41
C TYR A 168 0.85 14.04 -0.29
N TYR A 169 0.85 15.24 0.28
CA TYR A 169 0.11 16.40 -0.27
C TYR A 169 -1.37 16.09 -0.55
N GLY A 170 -2.00 15.28 0.32
CA GLY A 170 -3.39 14.87 0.17
C GLY A 170 -3.63 13.74 -0.83
N TYR A 171 -2.58 13.14 -1.39
CA TYR A 171 -2.70 12.00 -2.29
C TYR A 171 -2.07 10.74 -1.68
N CYS A 172 -2.82 9.64 -1.69
CA CYS A 172 -2.36 8.34 -1.20
C CYS A 172 -2.71 7.25 -2.22
N PHE A 173 -1.78 6.30 -2.38
CA PHE A 173 -1.99 5.09 -3.15
C PHE A 173 -1.24 3.94 -2.47
N ASN A 174 -1.98 2.90 -2.07
CA ASN A 174 -1.48 1.71 -1.40
C ASN A 174 -1.77 0.46 -2.26
N PRO A 175 -0.77 -0.11 -2.96
CA PRO A 175 -0.94 -1.39 -3.65
C PRO A 175 -1.33 -2.51 -2.69
N VAL A 176 -0.68 -2.51 -1.52
CA VAL A 176 -0.96 -3.42 -0.41
C VAL A 176 -0.65 -2.73 0.91
N SER A 177 -1.51 -2.95 1.90
CA SER A 177 -1.29 -2.59 3.31
C SER A 177 -1.40 -3.85 4.17
N PHE A 178 -0.59 -3.95 5.22
CA PHE A 178 -0.64 -5.08 6.15
C PHE A 178 -0.94 -4.63 7.57
N TYR A 179 -1.97 -5.19 8.20
CA TYR A 179 -2.29 -4.97 9.59
C TYR A 179 -1.81 -6.16 10.40
N TYR A 180 -0.75 -6.00 11.18
CA TYR A 180 -0.26 -7.02 12.10
C TYR A 180 -0.99 -6.87 13.43
N LEU A 181 -1.77 -7.88 13.80
CA LEU A 181 -2.36 -8.00 15.12
C LEU A 181 -1.35 -8.71 16.02
N LEU A 182 -0.81 -7.98 16.98
CA LEU A 182 0.20 -8.44 17.91
C LEU A 182 -0.44 -8.69 19.27
N ASP A 183 -0.25 -9.87 19.82
CA ASP A 183 -0.78 -10.23 21.14
C ASP A 183 -0.02 -9.48 22.26
N ASN A 184 -0.76 -8.80 23.14
CA ASN A 184 -0.19 -8.03 24.26
C ASN A 184 0.30 -8.93 25.41
N SER A 185 -0.18 -10.18 25.51
CA SER A 185 0.09 -11.09 26.63
C SER A 185 1.38 -11.92 26.46
N SER A 186 1.82 -12.13 25.22
CA SER A 186 3.10 -12.76 24.87
C SER A 186 4.11 -11.68 24.43
N ASN A 187 5.31 -12.06 23.98
CA ASN A 187 6.37 -11.15 23.47
C ASN A 187 5.95 -10.36 22.19
N SER A 188 4.71 -9.86 22.09
CA SER A 188 4.10 -9.26 20.90
C SER A 188 4.20 -10.13 19.66
N THR A 189 3.89 -11.41 19.83
CA THR A 189 3.87 -12.35 18.69
C THR A 189 2.72 -12.01 17.74
N THR A 190 2.94 -12.26 16.45
CA THR A 190 1.92 -12.04 15.43
C THR A 190 0.81 -13.08 15.55
N ALA A 191 -0.37 -12.65 16.00
CA ALA A 191 -1.56 -13.48 16.17
C ALA A 191 -2.35 -13.62 14.86
N ALA A 192 -2.52 -12.51 14.13
CA ALA A 192 -3.18 -12.49 12.82
C ALA A 192 -2.60 -11.38 11.94
N ILE A 193 -2.77 -11.51 10.63
CA ILE A 193 -2.43 -10.46 9.68
C ILE A 193 -3.65 -10.17 8.79
N VAL A 194 -4.03 -8.92 8.63
CA VAL A 194 -4.98 -8.52 7.58
C VAL A 194 -4.20 -7.94 6.41
N ALA A 195 -4.37 -8.52 5.22
CA ALA A 195 -3.76 -8.03 3.99
C ALA A 195 -4.81 -7.28 3.16
N GLU A 196 -4.71 -5.96 3.15
CA GLU A 196 -5.52 -5.07 2.33
C GLU A 196 -4.84 -4.90 0.97
N VAL A 197 -5.44 -5.42 -0.08
CA VAL A 197 -4.89 -5.40 -1.44
C VAL A 197 -5.77 -4.50 -2.31
N SER A 198 -5.15 -3.56 -3.01
CA SER A 198 -5.84 -2.69 -3.98
C SER A 198 -5.52 -3.15 -5.40
N ASN A 199 -6.49 -3.03 -6.31
CA ASN A 199 -6.25 -3.32 -7.73
C ASN A 199 -6.03 -2.03 -8.54
N THR A 200 -5.19 -2.16 -9.55
CA THR A 200 -4.96 -1.15 -10.59
C THR A 200 -5.27 -1.80 -11.92
N PRO A 201 -6.17 -1.25 -12.76
CA PRO A 201 -6.67 0.15 -12.77
C PRO A 201 -8.10 0.36 -12.20
N TRP A 202 -8.67 -0.61 -11.48
CA TRP A 202 -10.08 -0.56 -11.07
C TRP A 202 -10.35 0.17 -9.75
N ASN A 203 -9.31 0.45 -8.95
CA ASN A 203 -9.40 1.18 -7.69
C ASN A 203 -10.39 0.55 -6.70
N GLU A 204 -10.47 -0.78 -6.74
CA GLU A 204 -11.17 -1.61 -5.77
C GLU A 204 -10.17 -2.09 -4.71
N MET A 205 -10.70 -2.57 -3.60
CA MET A 205 -9.93 -3.05 -2.46
C MET A 205 -10.54 -4.32 -1.92
N TYR A 206 -9.69 -5.26 -1.53
CA TYR A 206 -10.08 -6.52 -0.91
C TYR A 206 -9.16 -6.84 0.26
N CYS A 207 -9.76 -7.28 1.37
CA CYS A 207 -9.02 -7.64 2.57
C CYS A 207 -9.05 -9.16 2.81
N TYR A 208 -7.87 -9.78 2.88
CA TYR A 208 -7.71 -11.17 3.33
C TYR A 208 -7.36 -11.19 4.81
N VAL A 209 -8.03 -12.03 5.61
CA VAL A 209 -7.67 -12.27 7.00
C VAL A 209 -6.82 -13.53 7.09
N LEU A 210 -5.54 -13.36 7.39
CA LEU A 210 -4.57 -14.43 7.54
C LEU A 210 -4.55 -14.87 9.02
N HIS A 211 -5.35 -15.88 9.30
CA HIS A 211 -5.48 -16.52 10.61
C HIS A 211 -5.92 -17.99 10.42
N PRO A 212 -5.50 -18.97 11.24
CA PRO A 212 -5.90 -20.37 11.10
C PRO A 212 -7.42 -20.60 11.08
N ASP A 213 -8.18 -19.84 11.87
CA ASP A 213 -9.65 -19.92 11.92
C ASP A 213 -10.37 -19.06 10.87
N SER A 214 -9.62 -18.36 10.00
CA SER A 214 -10.22 -17.50 8.97
C SER A 214 -10.82 -18.32 7.84
N GLU A 215 -12.00 -17.93 7.36
CA GLU A 215 -12.63 -18.51 6.16
C GLU A 215 -11.78 -18.36 4.89
N ASP A 216 -10.85 -17.40 4.87
CA ASP A 216 -9.99 -17.15 3.71
C ASP A 216 -8.87 -18.20 3.60
N ILE A 217 -8.48 -18.85 4.70
CA ILE A 217 -7.23 -19.62 4.80
C ILE A 217 -7.47 -21.12 4.68
N LYS A 218 -6.67 -21.79 3.84
CA LYS A 218 -6.72 -23.26 3.69
C LYS A 218 -5.69 -23.95 4.56
N THR A 219 -4.47 -23.41 4.62
CA THR A 219 -3.37 -24.02 5.37
C THR A 219 -2.50 -22.95 5.98
N VAL A 220 -2.08 -23.17 7.23
CA VAL A 220 -1.09 -22.37 7.93
C VAL A 220 0.07 -23.27 8.32
N SER A 221 1.29 -22.83 8.11
CA SER A 221 2.50 -23.53 8.55
C SER A 221 3.42 -22.55 9.24
N ARG A 222 3.62 -22.74 10.55
CA ARG A 222 4.47 -21.89 11.37
C ARG A 222 5.87 -22.48 11.44
N ARG A 223 6.88 -21.64 11.21
CA ARG A 223 8.29 -21.91 11.42
C ARG A 223 8.77 -21.08 12.62
N GLU A 224 10.04 -21.23 12.98
CA GLU A 224 10.61 -20.52 14.12
C GLU A 224 10.54 -18.99 13.97
N ASP A 225 10.82 -18.46 12.77
CA ASP A 225 10.90 -17.01 12.50
C ASP A 225 9.83 -16.49 11.53
N SER A 226 8.94 -17.37 11.05
CA SER A 226 8.04 -17.03 9.95
C SER A 226 6.78 -17.88 9.92
N THR A 227 5.70 -17.28 9.43
CA THR A 227 4.42 -17.96 9.21
C THR A 227 4.06 -17.95 7.73
N ASN A 228 3.71 -19.13 7.22
CA ASN A 228 3.23 -19.35 5.87
C ASN A 228 1.70 -19.52 5.86
N TYR A 229 1.03 -18.83 4.93
CA TYR A 229 -0.39 -18.90 4.68
C TYR A 229 -0.67 -19.29 3.22
N VAL A 230 -1.42 -20.37 3.03
CA VAL A 230 -1.86 -20.84 1.70
C VAL A 230 -3.37 -20.67 1.55
N PHE A 231 -3.79 -19.99 0.47
CA PHE A 231 -5.20 -19.67 0.22
C PHE A 231 -5.51 -19.42 -1.26
N GLN A 232 -6.80 -19.38 -1.62
CA GLN A 232 -7.22 -19.12 -2.99
C GLN A 232 -7.14 -17.62 -3.32
N LYS A 233 -6.66 -17.27 -4.52
CA LYS A 233 -6.74 -15.89 -5.03
C LYS A 233 -8.19 -15.55 -5.39
N ASN A 234 -8.80 -14.66 -4.62
CA ASN A 234 -10.19 -14.23 -4.80
C ASN A 234 -10.33 -12.79 -5.29
N PHE A 235 -9.21 -12.10 -5.59
CA PHE A 235 -9.21 -10.71 -6.03
C PHE A 235 -8.37 -10.50 -7.30
N HIS A 236 -8.94 -9.77 -8.27
CA HIS A 236 -8.32 -9.50 -9.55
C HIS A 236 -7.44 -8.26 -9.48
N VAL A 237 -6.17 -8.49 -9.17
CA VAL A 237 -5.18 -7.43 -8.87
C VAL A 237 -4.54 -6.78 -10.11
N SER A 238 -4.57 -7.43 -11.26
CA SER A 238 -3.90 -6.94 -12.47
C SER A 238 -4.54 -7.51 -13.74
N PRO A 239 -4.69 -6.71 -14.80
CA PRO A 239 -5.18 -7.18 -16.10
C PRO A 239 -4.22 -8.15 -16.81
N PHE A 240 -3.00 -8.31 -16.32
CA PHE A 240 -2.04 -9.28 -16.88
C PHE A 240 -1.89 -10.50 -15.96
N MET A 241 -2.85 -10.76 -15.06
CA MET A 241 -2.82 -11.92 -14.16
C MET A 241 -4.19 -12.59 -14.06
N GLU A 242 -4.23 -13.88 -14.41
CA GLU A 242 -5.43 -14.71 -14.25
C GLU A 242 -5.86 -14.85 -12.79
N MET A 243 -7.11 -15.30 -12.59
CA MET A 243 -7.69 -15.54 -11.26
C MET A 243 -7.35 -16.91 -10.68
N ASP A 244 -7.10 -17.90 -11.53
CA ASP A 244 -6.86 -19.28 -11.12
C ASP A 244 -5.45 -19.51 -10.58
N TYR A 245 -5.18 -18.91 -9.41
CA TYR A 245 -3.96 -19.10 -8.65
C TYR A 245 -4.25 -19.40 -7.18
N VAL A 246 -3.36 -20.19 -6.59
CA VAL A 246 -3.23 -20.38 -5.16
C VAL A 246 -2.10 -19.48 -4.67
N TYR A 247 -2.41 -18.67 -3.67
CA TYR A 247 -1.44 -17.84 -2.96
C TYR A 247 -0.67 -18.66 -1.93
N ASP A 248 0.62 -18.37 -1.83
CA ASP A 248 1.56 -18.93 -0.85
C ASP A 248 2.35 -17.75 -0.26
N TRP A 249 1.88 -17.24 0.87
CA TRP A 249 2.39 -16.00 1.47
C TRP A 249 3.16 -16.30 2.74
N VAL A 250 4.39 -15.80 2.82
CA VAL A 250 5.30 -15.98 3.94
C VAL A 250 5.59 -14.63 4.58
N PHE A 251 5.31 -14.54 5.87
CA PHE A 251 5.60 -13.37 6.70
C PHE A 251 6.67 -13.74 7.72
N ARG A 252 7.68 -12.90 7.87
CA ARG A 252 8.54 -12.97 9.06
C ARG A 252 7.73 -12.47 10.26
N ASP A 253 7.77 -13.24 11.33
CA ASP A 253 7.02 -12.93 12.54
C ASP A 253 7.65 -11.73 13.28
N PHE A 254 6.82 -10.98 14.00
CA PHE A 254 7.31 -9.92 14.88
C PHE A 254 7.73 -10.57 16.20
N ASP A 255 8.97 -10.31 16.63
CA ASP A 255 9.54 -10.84 17.87
C ASP A 255 9.88 -9.70 18.87
N GLY A 256 9.87 -10.04 20.17
CA GLY A 256 10.48 -9.20 21.21
C GLY A 256 9.71 -7.95 21.65
N GLY A 257 8.38 -7.92 21.56
CA GLY A 257 7.56 -6.87 22.18
C GLY A 257 7.46 -5.55 21.38
N GLY A 258 8.35 -5.36 20.40
CA GLY A 258 8.55 -4.11 19.67
C GLY A 258 8.26 -4.20 18.17
N ILE A 259 8.55 -3.10 17.46
CA ILE A 259 8.59 -3.11 15.99
C ILE A 259 9.90 -3.77 15.54
N PRO A 260 9.85 -4.77 14.64
CA PRO A 260 11.01 -5.55 14.24
C PRO A 260 12.04 -4.69 13.51
N SER A 261 13.30 -5.15 13.52
CA SER A 261 14.38 -4.50 12.76
C SER A 261 14.17 -4.58 11.24
N ASN A 262 13.33 -5.51 10.80
CA ASN A 262 13.09 -5.86 9.42
C ASN A 262 11.66 -6.35 9.22
N ILE A 263 11.02 -5.95 8.13
CA ILE A 263 9.76 -6.54 7.66
C ILE A 263 10.06 -7.23 6.35
N HIS A 264 9.78 -8.54 6.32
CA HIS A 264 9.95 -9.38 5.15
C HIS A 264 8.65 -10.09 4.83
N VAL A 265 8.17 -9.89 3.60
CA VAL A 265 6.96 -10.53 3.08
C VAL A 265 7.28 -11.09 1.70
N ALA A 266 7.07 -12.39 1.51
CA ALA A 266 7.19 -13.05 0.22
C ALA A 266 5.82 -13.62 -0.18
N THR A 267 5.39 -13.34 -1.41
CA THR A 267 4.10 -13.80 -1.93
C THR A 267 4.31 -14.56 -3.23
N GLY A 268 4.01 -15.85 -3.21
CA GLY A 268 4.01 -16.72 -4.38
C GLY A 268 2.59 -16.88 -4.94
N MET A 269 2.49 -16.96 -6.26
CA MET A 269 1.29 -17.42 -6.96
C MET A 269 1.63 -18.71 -7.70
N LYS A 270 0.91 -19.78 -7.37
CA LYS A 270 1.06 -21.10 -7.99
C LYS A 270 -0.24 -21.50 -8.70
N ARG A 271 -0.15 -22.27 -9.78
CA ARG A 271 -1.33 -22.98 -10.33
C ARG A 271 -1.63 -24.23 -9.51
N VAL A 272 -2.77 -24.87 -9.80
CA VAL A 272 -3.19 -26.14 -9.17
C VAL A 272 -2.15 -27.26 -9.38
N ASP A 273 -1.41 -27.23 -10.49
CA ASP A 273 -0.29 -28.15 -10.77
C ASP A 273 0.98 -27.88 -9.93
N GLY A 274 0.95 -26.88 -9.04
CA GLY A 274 2.07 -26.47 -8.20
C GLY A 274 3.09 -25.56 -8.89
N SER A 275 2.92 -25.27 -10.18
CA SER A 275 3.88 -24.45 -10.92
C SER A 275 3.88 -23.00 -10.45
N LEU A 276 5.06 -22.47 -10.10
CA LEU A 276 5.23 -21.07 -9.70
C LEU A 276 5.11 -20.15 -10.92
N GLN A 277 4.17 -19.21 -10.86
CA GLN A 277 3.85 -18.29 -11.95
C GLN A 277 4.41 -16.91 -11.68
N PHE A 278 4.33 -16.47 -10.43
CA PHE A 278 4.73 -15.16 -9.99
C PHE A 278 5.24 -15.20 -8.56
N LEU A 279 6.27 -14.40 -8.28
CA LEU A 279 6.81 -14.15 -6.95
C LEU A 279 6.91 -12.64 -6.77
N ALA A 280 6.39 -12.12 -5.67
CA ALA A 280 6.71 -10.80 -5.18
C ALA A 280 7.37 -10.91 -3.81
N THR A 281 8.34 -10.06 -3.54
CA THR A 281 8.96 -10.01 -2.22
C THR A 281 9.27 -8.59 -1.85
N MET A 282 8.92 -8.26 -0.62
CA MET A 282 9.20 -7.00 0.04
C MET A 282 10.17 -7.29 1.18
N ASN A 283 11.29 -6.57 1.21
CA ASN A 283 12.25 -6.64 2.29
C ASN A 283 12.69 -5.22 2.67
N VAL A 284 12.29 -4.78 3.87
CA VAL A 284 12.53 -3.41 4.33
C VAL A 284 13.08 -3.40 5.75
N HIS A 285 13.96 -2.44 6.03
CA HIS A 285 14.65 -2.32 7.31
C HIS A 285 14.19 -1.08 8.06
N ARG A 286 14.08 -1.22 9.37
CA ARG A 286 13.64 -0.17 10.27
C ARG A 286 14.60 1.01 10.21
N LYS A 287 14.04 2.21 10.09
CA LYS A 287 14.67 3.51 10.24
C LYS A 287 13.94 4.29 11.32
N GLY A 288 14.66 5.19 11.97
CA GLY A 288 14.06 6.11 12.93
C GLY A 288 12.97 6.94 12.27
N MET A 289 11.95 7.29 13.07
CA MET A 289 10.87 8.16 12.64
C MET A 289 11.03 9.51 13.34
N ASP A 290 12.12 10.20 13.05
CA ASP A 290 12.32 11.59 13.46
C ASP A 290 11.91 12.55 12.32
N PRO A 291 11.44 13.77 12.64
CA PRO A 291 10.93 14.69 11.63
C PRO A 291 11.91 15.00 10.49
N LEU A 292 13.22 15.08 10.77
CA LEU A 292 14.21 15.39 9.74
C LEU A 292 14.46 14.22 8.81
N THR A 293 14.52 12.99 9.33
CA THR A 293 14.56 11.78 8.50
C THR A 293 13.33 11.70 7.60
N LEU A 294 12.14 12.05 8.12
CA LEU A 294 10.92 12.09 7.32
C LEU A 294 10.98 13.17 6.23
N ALA A 295 11.40 14.39 6.56
CA ALA A 295 11.55 15.46 5.58
C ALA A 295 12.57 15.10 4.50
N TRP A 296 13.69 14.48 4.86
CA TRP A 296 14.67 14.02 3.88
C TRP A 296 14.06 13.02 2.89
N GLN A 297 13.21 12.11 3.38
CA GLN A 297 12.51 11.14 2.53
C GLN A 297 11.50 11.83 1.60
N ILE A 298 10.75 12.81 2.10
CA ILE A 298 9.79 13.61 1.32
C ILE A 298 10.52 14.39 0.21
N VAL A 299 11.66 14.99 0.53
CA VAL A 299 12.50 15.75 -0.40
C VAL A 299 13.12 14.85 -1.46
N SER A 300 13.52 13.63 -1.09
CA SER A 300 14.11 12.65 -2.02
C SER A 300 13.09 12.07 -2.99
N TYR A 301 11.84 11.92 -2.54
CA TYR A 301 10.75 11.34 -3.33
C TYR A 301 9.47 12.18 -3.19
N PRO A 302 9.44 13.42 -3.74
CA PRO A 302 8.24 14.21 -3.74
C PRO A 302 7.18 13.46 -4.57
N PHE A 303 5.97 13.32 -4.03
CA PHE A 303 4.87 12.59 -4.67
C PHE A 303 5.13 11.08 -4.88
N TYR A 304 5.75 10.42 -3.91
CA TYR A 304 6.08 8.99 -4.02
C TYR A 304 4.92 8.07 -4.41
N CYS A 305 3.70 8.29 -3.89
CA CYS A 305 2.52 7.53 -4.29
C CYS A 305 2.17 7.66 -5.79
N VAL A 306 2.50 8.79 -6.43
CA VAL A 306 2.36 8.97 -7.89
C VAL A 306 3.45 8.21 -8.62
N ILE A 307 4.69 8.27 -8.13
CA ILE A 307 5.83 7.52 -8.69
C ILE A 307 5.53 6.01 -8.71
N ILE A 308 4.99 5.46 -7.62
CA ILE A 308 4.58 4.05 -7.53
C ILE A 308 3.60 3.70 -8.66
N GLN A 309 2.59 4.53 -8.90
CA GLN A 309 1.65 4.29 -10.00
C GLN A 309 2.33 4.35 -11.35
N ILE A 310 3.20 5.33 -11.59
CA ILE A 310 3.95 5.42 -12.85
C ILE A 310 4.74 4.13 -13.07
N TRP A 311 5.44 3.62 -12.05
CA TRP A 311 6.16 2.35 -12.14
C TRP A 311 5.23 1.16 -12.41
N ILE A 312 4.08 1.07 -11.75
CA ILE A 312 3.11 -0.01 -12.00
C ILE A 312 2.62 0.04 -13.47
N HIS A 313 2.28 1.22 -13.98
CA HIS A 313 1.82 1.38 -15.36
C HIS A 313 2.94 1.15 -16.37
N TYR A 314 4.17 1.53 -16.04
CA TYR A 314 5.35 1.26 -16.85
C TYR A 314 5.60 -0.24 -17.01
N GLU A 315 5.54 -1.01 -15.93
CA GLU A 315 5.70 -2.47 -16.01
C GLU A 315 4.50 -3.13 -16.69
N ALA A 316 3.29 -2.63 -16.48
CA ALA A 316 2.09 -3.06 -17.21
C ALA A 316 2.24 -2.84 -18.73
N PHE A 317 2.79 -1.69 -19.16
CA PHE A 317 3.08 -1.42 -20.55
C PHE A 317 4.11 -2.40 -21.14
N TRP A 318 5.17 -2.74 -20.40
CA TRP A 318 6.13 -3.73 -20.85
C TRP A 318 5.57 -5.15 -20.94
N LEU A 319 4.69 -5.54 -20.02
CA LEU A 319 3.99 -6.81 -20.11
C LEU A 319 3.12 -6.87 -21.37
N PHE A 320 2.43 -5.77 -21.68
CA PHE A 320 1.67 -5.64 -22.91
C PHE A 320 2.54 -5.72 -24.16
N ALA A 321 3.65 -4.97 -24.20
CA ALA A 321 4.60 -4.99 -25.31
C ALA A 321 5.21 -6.39 -25.54
N LYS A 322 5.28 -7.20 -24.49
CA LYS A 322 5.69 -8.62 -24.53
C LYS A 322 4.60 -9.60 -24.96
N GLY A 323 3.42 -9.11 -25.37
CA GLY A 323 2.32 -9.93 -25.87
C GLY A 323 1.58 -10.73 -24.81
N ILE A 324 1.66 -10.33 -23.53
CA ILE A 324 0.94 -11.02 -22.47
C ILE A 324 -0.56 -10.73 -22.60
N THR A 325 -1.36 -11.80 -22.56
CA THR A 325 -2.81 -11.74 -22.70
C THR A 325 -3.44 -10.88 -21.60
N PHE A 326 -4.28 -9.94 -22.02
CA PHE A 326 -5.12 -9.16 -21.14
C PHE A 326 -6.29 -10.01 -20.63
N GLN A 327 -6.51 -9.95 -19.33
CA GLN A 327 -7.58 -10.62 -18.61
C GLN A 327 -8.60 -9.55 -18.19
N PRO A 328 -9.84 -9.60 -18.71
CA PRO A 328 -10.87 -8.63 -18.36
C PRO A 328 -11.32 -8.79 -16.90
N HIS A 329 -11.89 -7.72 -16.32
CA HIS A 329 -12.38 -7.78 -14.95
C HIS A 329 -13.59 -8.74 -14.84
N PRO A 330 -13.62 -9.67 -13.88
CA PRO A 330 -14.66 -10.70 -13.78
C PRO A 330 -16.10 -10.15 -13.70
N THR A 331 -16.28 -8.95 -13.15
CA THR A 331 -17.58 -8.31 -12.93
C THR A 331 -17.93 -7.22 -13.93
N GLY A 332 -17.11 -7.02 -14.98
CA GLY A 332 -17.33 -5.95 -15.97
C GLY A 332 -17.24 -4.53 -15.38
N ALA A 333 -16.72 -4.38 -14.16
CA ALA A 333 -16.52 -3.11 -13.47
C ALA A 333 -15.36 -2.31 -14.09
N GLU A 334 -15.48 -1.92 -15.35
CA GLU A 334 -14.42 -1.16 -16.02
C GLU A 334 -14.48 0.32 -15.64
N SER A 335 -13.45 0.79 -14.92
CA SER A 335 -13.20 2.21 -14.70
C SER A 335 -13.01 2.93 -16.05
N MET A 336 -13.21 4.25 -16.11
CA MET A 336 -12.94 5.02 -17.35
C MET A 336 -11.50 4.82 -17.84
N ALA A 337 -10.53 4.69 -16.93
CA ALA A 337 -9.15 4.36 -17.26
C ALA A 337 -9.02 2.95 -17.85
N SER A 338 -9.67 1.94 -17.26
CA SER A 338 -9.71 0.57 -17.81
C SER A 338 -10.36 0.52 -19.19
N ARG A 339 -11.44 1.28 -19.42
CA ARG A 339 -12.11 1.39 -20.72
C ARG A 339 -11.26 2.10 -21.75
N ALA A 340 -10.57 3.18 -21.37
CA ALA A 340 -9.66 3.89 -22.26
C ALA A 340 -8.48 3.01 -22.68
N ILE A 341 -7.86 2.33 -21.71
CA ILE A 341 -6.79 1.35 -21.93
C ILE A 341 -7.32 0.20 -22.82
N GLY A 342 -8.46 -0.40 -22.49
CA GLY A 342 -9.09 -1.44 -23.28
C GLY A 342 -9.41 -0.99 -24.71
N SER A 343 -9.93 0.22 -24.90
CA SER A 343 -10.28 0.78 -26.22
C SER A 343 -9.05 1.06 -27.08
N ILE A 344 -7.96 1.58 -26.47
CA ILE A 344 -6.67 1.78 -27.16
C ILE A 344 -6.04 0.43 -27.53
N MET A 345 -6.21 -0.58 -26.68
CA MET A 345 -5.56 -1.88 -26.86
C MET A 345 -6.38 -2.87 -27.71
N THR A 346 -7.68 -2.68 -27.87
CA THR A 346 -8.58 -3.58 -28.64
C THR A 346 -8.12 -3.78 -30.09
N PRO A 347 -7.71 -2.75 -30.86
CA PRO A 347 -7.17 -2.93 -32.20
C PRO A 347 -5.90 -3.80 -32.21
N PHE A 348 -5.01 -3.61 -31.22
CA PHE A 348 -3.80 -4.41 -31.07
C PHE A 348 -4.09 -5.87 -30.69
N PHE A 349 -5.07 -6.11 -29.81
CA PHE A 349 -5.50 -7.47 -29.46
C PHE A 349 -6.14 -8.18 -30.65
N LEU A 350 -6.94 -7.50 -31.47
CA LEU A 350 -7.51 -8.07 -32.70
C LEU A 350 -6.42 -8.45 -33.70
N VAL A 351 -5.40 -7.61 -33.89
CA VAL A 351 -4.25 -7.89 -34.76
C VAL A 351 -3.41 -9.06 -34.22
N HIS A 352 -3.10 -9.07 -32.92
CA HIS A 352 -2.35 -10.15 -32.29
C HIS A 352 -3.09 -11.49 -32.37
N THR A 353 -4.39 -11.51 -32.08
CA THR A 353 -5.23 -12.71 -32.17
C THR A 353 -5.36 -13.21 -33.62
N TRP A 354 -5.35 -12.31 -34.60
CA TRP A 354 -5.31 -12.67 -36.02
C TRP A 354 -3.97 -13.27 -36.44
N LEU A 355 -2.84 -12.73 -35.94
CA LEU A 355 -1.49 -13.23 -36.22
C LEU A 355 -1.23 -14.61 -35.58
N THR A 356 -1.70 -14.83 -34.35
CA THR A 356 -1.54 -16.12 -33.66
C THR A 356 -2.41 -17.22 -34.27
N LYS A 357 -3.59 -16.89 -34.84
CA LYS A 357 -4.41 -17.84 -35.61
C LYS A 357 -3.82 -18.25 -36.96
N LYS A 358 -2.87 -17.49 -37.51
CA LYS A 358 -2.18 -17.81 -38.78
C LYS A 358 -0.93 -18.66 -38.61
N THR A 359 -0.48 -18.85 -37.37
CA THR A 359 0.77 -19.55 -37.03
C THR A 359 0.54 -20.89 -36.31
N GLN A 360 -0.73 -21.27 -36.11
CA GLN A 360 -1.19 -22.66 -35.94
C GLN A 360 -1.70 -23.17 -37.28
#